data_AF-A0A948UX57-F1
#
_entry.id   AF-A0A948UX57-F1
#
_cell.length_a   1.000
_cell.length_b   1.000
_cell.length_c   1.000
_cell.angle_alpha   90.00
_cell.angle_beta   90.00
_cell.angle_gamma   90.00
#
_symmetry.space_group_name_H-M   'P 1'
#
loop_
_entity.id
_entity.type
_entity.pdbx_description
1 polymer ?
#
loop_
_entity_poly.entity_id
_entity_poly.type
_entity_poly.pdbx_seq_one_letter_code
_entity_poly.pdbx_strand_id
1 'polypeptide(L)' 'MAESPASPAVRLRSRAATEASIVEAGERILLRDAFPGLNVQTLAAEAGCDRKLVYRYFDGADG' A
#
# COMPACT_ATOMS: atom_id res chain seq x y z
N MET A 1 -22.95 -18.89 -12.16
CA MET A 1 -23.37 -17.86 -11.19
C MET A 1 -22.33 -16.76 -11.22
N ALA A 2 -22.68 -15.61 -11.80
CA ALA A 2 -21.78 -14.48 -11.97
C ALA A 2 -21.80 -13.64 -10.68
N GLU A 3 -20.63 -13.44 -10.06
CA GLU A 3 -20.51 -12.55 -8.91
C GLU A 3 -20.43 -11.09 -9.40
N SER A 4 -21.37 -10.29 -8.92
CA SER A 4 -21.65 -8.92 -9.32
C SER A 4 -20.48 -7.96 -9.05
N PRO A 5 -20.28 -6.92 -9.89
CA PRO A 5 -19.23 -5.94 -9.67
C PRO A 5 -19.58 -5.03 -8.48
N ALA A 6 -18.84 -5.16 -7.39
CA ALA A 6 -18.90 -4.23 -6.27
C ALA A 6 -18.75 -2.78 -6.77
N SER A 7 -19.70 -1.93 -6.36
CA SER A 7 -19.91 -0.55 -6.76
C SER A 7 -18.62 0.31 -6.66
N PRO A 8 -18.40 1.27 -7.57
CA PRO A 8 -17.14 2.04 -7.65
C PRO A 8 -16.82 2.85 -6.39
N ALA A 9 -17.82 3.27 -5.61
CA ALA A 9 -17.64 4.06 -4.39
C ALA A 9 -16.97 3.27 -3.24
N VAL A 10 -17.26 1.96 -3.11
CA VAL A 10 -16.64 1.10 -2.09
C VAL A 10 -15.17 0.87 -2.42
N ARG A 11 -14.86 0.61 -3.69
CA ARG A 11 -13.48 0.43 -4.16
C ARG A 11 -12.63 1.68 -3.97
N LEU A 12 -13.21 2.87 -4.15
CA LEU A 12 -12.49 4.14 -3.96
C LEU A 12 -12.14 4.39 -2.49
N ARG A 13 -13.06 4.09 -1.55
CA ARG A 13 -12.79 4.20 -0.11
C ARG A 13 -11.71 3.22 0.34
N SER A 14 -11.75 1.99 -0.15
CA SER A 14 -10.70 0.99 0.11
C SER A 14 -9.35 1.41 -0.47
N ARG A 15 -9.34 2.13 -1.62
CA ARG A 15 -8.12 2.68 -2.22
C ARG A 15 -7.42 3.64 -1.26
N ALA A 16 -8.13 4.66 -0.81
CA ALA A 16 -7.59 5.67 0.11
C ALA A 16 -7.14 5.07 1.46
N ALA A 17 -7.91 4.11 2.01
CA ALA A 17 -7.53 3.42 3.24
C ALA A 17 -6.24 2.60 3.08
N THR A 18 -6.09 1.95 1.92
CA THR A 18 -4.87 1.18 1.63
C THR A 18 -3.67 2.08 1.39
N GLU A 19 -3.86 3.20 0.69
CA GLU A 19 -2.82 4.21 0.49
C GLU A 19 -2.31 4.76 1.82
N ALA A 20 -3.22 5.16 2.72
CA ALA A 20 -2.87 5.59 4.06
C ALA A 20 -2.10 4.52 4.85
N SER A 21 -2.56 3.27 4.79
CA SER A 21 -1.88 2.15 5.48
C SER A 21 -0.45 1.94 4.97
N ILE A 22 -0.22 2.09 3.67
CA ILE A 22 1.13 1.95 3.10
C ILE A 22 2.03 3.12 3.52
N VAL A 23 1.50 4.36 3.54
CA VAL A 23 2.26 5.54 3.98
C VAL A 23 2.62 5.44 5.47
N GLU A 24 1.67 5.09 6.33
CA GLU A 24 1.91 4.90 7.77
C GLU A 24 2.92 3.78 8.04
N ALA A 25 2.86 2.68 7.29
CA ALA A 25 3.85 1.62 7.37
C ALA A 25 5.25 2.11 6.98
N GLY A 26 5.36 2.92 5.93
CA GLY A 26 6.61 3.52 5.49
C GLY A 26 7.21 4.46 6.54
N GLU A 27 6.39 5.29 7.17
CA GLU A 27 6.79 6.16 8.26
C GLU A 27 7.37 5.36 9.45
N ARG A 28 6.68 4.30 9.87
CA ARG A 28 7.16 3.43 10.96
C ARG A 28 8.48 2.76 10.64
N ILE A 29 8.65 2.28 9.41
CA ILE A 29 9.91 1.68 8.96
C ILE A 29 11.03 2.72 8.95
N LEU A 30 10.77 3.93 8.46
CA LEU A 30 11.75 5.01 8.44
C LEU A 30 12.18 5.43 9.85
N LEU A 31 11.24 5.47 10.80
CA LEU A 31 11.55 5.79 12.20
C LEU A 31 12.34 4.67 12.90
N ARG A 32 12.12 3.41 12.54
CA ARG A 32 12.72 2.24 13.19
C ARG A 32 14.06 1.83 12.57
N ASP A 33 14.10 1.69 11.25
CA ASP A 33 15.18 1.08 10.48
C ASP A 33 15.84 2.07 9.49
N ALA A 34 15.37 3.32 9.45
CA ALA A 34 15.78 4.34 8.47
C ALA A 34 15.63 3.86 7.01
N PHE A 35 16.22 4.59 6.07
CA PHE A 35 16.21 4.28 4.65
C PHE A 35 16.59 2.83 4.27
N PRO A 36 17.59 2.16 4.87
CA PRO A 36 17.92 0.77 4.50
C PRO A 36 16.80 -0.23 4.85
N GLY A 37 15.94 0.08 5.83
CA GLY A 37 14.77 -0.74 6.15
C GLY A 37 13.60 -0.56 5.17
N LEU A 38 13.56 0.56 4.46
CA LEU A 38 12.46 0.93 3.57
C LEU A 38 12.59 0.23 2.21
N ASN A 39 12.09 -1.00 2.14
CA ASN A 39 11.96 -1.77 0.90
C ASN A 39 10.52 -2.25 0.70
N VAL A 40 10.16 -2.57 -0.54
CA VAL A 40 8.79 -3.01 -0.91
C VAL A 40 8.34 -4.25 -0.13
N GLN A 41 9.27 -5.12 0.27
CA GLN A 41 8.96 -6.34 1.00
C GLN A 41 8.56 -6.04 2.44
N THR A 42 9.37 -5.26 3.15
CA THR A 42 9.09 -4.78 4.51
C THR A 42 7.84 -3.91 4.51
N LEU A 43 7.69 -3.03 3.52
CA LEU A 43 6.55 -2.12 3.41
C LEU A 43 5.23 -2.87 3.21
N ALA A 44 5.21 -3.87 2.32
CA ALA A 44 4.03 -4.72 2.11
C ALA A 44 3.68 -5.53 3.37
N ALA A 45 4.70 -6.03 4.09
CA ALA A 45 4.51 -6.78 5.32
C ALA A 45 3.93 -5.91 6.46
N GLU A 46 4.49 -4.71 6.67
CA GLU A 46 4.02 -3.76 7.69
C GLU A 46 2.64 -3.17 7.35
N ALA A 47 2.35 -2.92 6.07
CA ALA A 47 1.06 -2.41 5.60
C ALA A 47 -0.02 -3.50 5.48
N GLY A 48 0.33 -4.79 5.63
CA GLY A 48 -0.61 -5.91 5.49
C GLY A 48 -1.21 -6.04 4.08
N CYS A 49 -0.48 -5.62 3.05
CA CYS A 49 -0.95 -5.61 1.67
C CYS A 49 -0.02 -6.37 0.72
N ASP A 50 -0.47 -6.66 -0.49
CA ASP A 50 0.35 -7.37 -1.48
C ASP A 50 1.42 -6.45 -2.07
N ARG A 51 2.63 -6.98 -2.32
CA ARG A 51 3.73 -6.22 -2.95
C ARG A 51 3.33 -5.62 -4.29
N LYS A 52 2.49 -6.29 -5.09
CA LYS A 52 1.98 -5.73 -6.35
C LYS A 52 1.16 -4.47 -6.14
N LEU A 53 0.48 -4.40 -4.99
CA LEU A 53 -0.33 -3.25 -4.61
C LEU A 53 0.59 -2.08 -4.23
N VAL A 54 1.65 -2.33 -3.47
CA VAL A 54 2.70 -1.33 -3.22
C VAL A 54 3.28 -0.82 -4.54
N TYR A 55 3.70 -1.69 -5.47
CA TYR A 55 4.13 -1.24 -6.79
C TYR A 55 3.05 -0.41 -7.47
N ARG A 56 1.78 -0.81 -7.48
CA ARG A 56 0.71 -0.02 -8.12
C ARG A 56 0.58 1.42 -7.61
N TYR A 57 0.88 1.70 -6.34
CA TYR A 57 0.85 3.08 -5.82
C TYR A 57 2.19 3.81 -5.98
N PHE A 58 3.31 3.11 -5.95
CA PHE A 58 4.66 3.69 -5.95
C PHE A 58 5.40 3.57 -7.30
N ASP A 59 4.86 2.85 -8.28
CA ASP A 59 5.41 2.70 -9.65
C ASP A 59 5.24 3.98 -10.49
N GLY A 60 4.45 4.94 -10.00
CA GLY A 60 4.38 6.32 -10.52
C GLY A 60 5.11 7.35 -9.66
N ALA A 61 5.78 6.94 -8.59
CA ALA A 61 6.65 7.82 -7.81
C ALA A 61 7.99 7.93 -8.56
N ASP A 62 8.03 8.81 -9.55
CA ASP A 62 9.30 9.31 -10.08
C ASP A 62 10.05 9.96 -8.90
N GLY A 63 11.28 9.50 -8.67
CA GLY A 63 12.03 9.65 -7.41
C GLY A 63 12.39 11.08 -7.02
#